data_AF-A0A023EGF1-F1
#
_entry.id   AF-A0A023EGF1-F1
#
_cell.length_a   1.000
_cell.length_b   1.000
_cell.length_c   1.000
_cell.angle_alpha   90.00
_cell.angle_beta   90.00
_cell.angle_gamma   90.00
#
_symmetry.space_group_name_H-M   'P 1'
#
loop_
_entity.id
_entity.type
_entity.pdbx_description
1 polymer ?
#
loop_
_entity_poly.entity_id
_entity_poly.type
_entity_poly.pdbx_seq_one_letter_code
_entity_poly.pdbx_strand_id
1 'polypeptide(L)'
;MRRSLIGLTLIVGLTAAAVNEFVTCDFDLGSEVEPRLPVECRNLDEPTRAALLQEAESFKVFNEKLTEYESSQGLDTEEVLYKDWEFRAELYGNAELNLCQNTTEILVEYLDCLVEKRALMVLEIEEKIANGS
;
A
#
# COMPACT_ATOMS: atom_id res chain seq x y z
N MET A 1 -14.34 -63.36 -31.72
CA MET A 1 -15.23 -62.75 -30.72
C MET A 1 -14.50 -62.62 -29.38
N ARG A 2 -14.18 -61.39 -28.96
CA ARG A 2 -14.21 -60.92 -27.56
C ARG A 2 -13.84 -59.43 -27.58
N ARG A 3 -14.79 -58.60 -27.16
CA ARG A 3 -14.67 -57.16 -26.97
C ARG A 3 -13.92 -56.90 -25.67
N SER A 4 -13.08 -55.86 -25.62
CA SER A 4 -12.87 -55.04 -24.42
C SER A 4 -12.47 -53.63 -24.85
N LEU A 5 -13.39 -52.70 -24.66
CA LEU A 5 -13.12 -51.27 -24.61
C LEU A 5 -12.35 -50.99 -23.31
N ILE A 6 -11.23 -50.27 -23.40
CA ILE A 6 -10.68 -49.53 -22.26
C ILE A 6 -10.41 -48.12 -22.78
N GLY A 7 -11.28 -47.20 -22.36
CA GLY A 7 -11.17 -45.78 -22.65
C GLY A 7 -9.95 -45.20 -21.98
N LEU A 8 -9.18 -44.43 -22.74
CA LEU A 8 -8.14 -43.57 -22.22
C LEU A 8 -8.80 -42.25 -21.79
N THR A 9 -9.06 -42.11 -20.50
CA THR A 9 -9.62 -40.90 -19.91
C THR A 9 -8.59 -39.77 -20.06
N LEU A 10 -8.95 -38.74 -20.84
CA LEU A 10 -8.22 -37.48 -20.92
C LEU A 10 -8.29 -36.81 -19.54
N ILE A 11 -7.20 -36.82 -18.78
CA ILE A 11 -7.05 -35.98 -17.58
C ILE A 11 -6.71 -34.58 -18.08
N VAL A 12 -7.74 -33.79 -18.37
CA VAL A 12 -7.60 -32.34 -18.52
C VAL A 12 -7.37 -31.79 -17.12
N GLY A 13 -6.11 -31.70 -16.72
CA GLY A 13 -5.72 -30.97 -15.52
C GLY A 13 -5.99 -29.49 -15.74
N LEU A 14 -7.16 -29.01 -15.33
CA LEU A 14 -7.36 -27.60 -15.01
C LEU A 14 -6.49 -27.32 -13.78
N THR A 15 -5.26 -26.83 -14.00
CA THR A 15 -4.55 -26.10 -12.95
C THR A 15 -5.33 -24.81 -12.77
N ALA A 16 -6.23 -24.78 -11.79
CA ALA A 16 -6.75 -23.54 -11.25
C ALA A 16 -5.53 -22.76 -10.76
N ALA A 17 -5.10 -21.78 -11.56
CA ALA A 17 -4.19 -20.76 -11.10
C ALA A 17 -4.85 -20.15 -9.87
N ALA A 18 -4.29 -20.39 -8.69
CA ALA A 18 -4.67 -19.70 -7.48
C ALA A 18 -4.41 -18.22 -7.75
N VAL A 19 -5.46 -17.49 -8.11
CA VAL A 19 -5.45 -16.04 -8.09
C VAL A 19 -5.34 -15.72 -6.60
N ASN A 20 -4.15 -15.33 -6.14
CA ASN A 20 -4.02 -14.72 -4.83
C ASN A 20 -4.86 -13.44 -4.87
N GLU A 21 -6.12 -13.52 -4.45
CA GLU A 21 -6.94 -12.35 -4.17
C GLU A 21 -6.26 -11.61 -3.02
N PHE A 22 -5.47 -10.59 -3.35
CA PHE A 22 -4.95 -9.65 -2.37
C PHE A 22 -6.15 -8.86 -1.85
N VAL A 23 -6.66 -9.23 -0.68
CA VAL A 23 -7.67 -8.43 0.02
C VAL A 23 -6.99 -7.19 0.55
N THR A 24 -7.27 -6.04 -0.05
CA THR A 24 -6.82 -4.74 0.46
C THR A 24 -7.74 -4.32 1.61
N CYS A 25 -7.22 -4.37 2.83
CA CYS A 25 -7.90 -3.80 4.00
C CYS A 25 -7.70 -2.29 3.99
N ASP A 26 -8.64 -1.56 3.37
CA ASP A 26 -8.64 -0.11 3.38
C ASP A 26 -9.19 0.39 4.72
N PHE A 27 -8.30 0.85 5.60
CA PHE A 27 -8.67 1.46 6.86
C PHE A 27 -8.89 2.95 6.62
N ASP A 28 -10.13 3.32 6.30
CA ASP A 28 -10.52 4.73 6.22
C ASP A 28 -10.53 5.32 7.65
N LEU A 29 -9.45 6.02 7.99
CA LEU A 29 -9.28 6.70 9.29
C LEU A 29 -10.09 8.00 9.39
N GLY A 30 -10.84 8.38 8.34
CA GLY A 30 -11.59 9.62 8.25
C GLY A 30 -13.11 9.50 8.39
N SER A 31 -13.67 8.29 8.37
CA SER A 31 -15.13 8.12 8.44
C SER A 31 -15.63 7.95 9.88
N GLU A 32 -16.61 8.78 10.29
CA GLU A 32 -17.37 8.60 11.56
C GLU A 32 -18.18 7.29 11.59
N VAL A 33 -18.25 6.60 10.46
CA VAL A 33 -18.82 5.26 10.29
C VAL A 33 -17.66 4.28 10.41
N GLU A 34 -17.70 3.34 11.36
CA GLU A 34 -16.74 2.22 11.35
C GLU A 34 -16.70 1.63 9.94
N PRO A 35 -15.56 1.68 9.22
CA PRO A 35 -15.50 1.17 7.87
C PRO A 35 -15.94 -0.29 7.93
N ARG A 36 -16.91 -0.66 7.08
CA ARG A 36 -17.34 -2.05 6.94
C ARG A 36 -16.20 -2.81 6.27
N LEU A 37 -15.20 -3.14 7.07
CA LEU A 37 -14.07 -3.92 6.67
C LEU A 37 -14.58 -5.28 6.14
N PRO A 38 -14.00 -5.79 5.05
CA PRO A 38 -14.24 -7.15 4.58
C PRO A 38 -14.10 -8.16 5.73
N VAL A 39 -14.77 -9.31 5.64
CA VAL A 39 -14.77 -10.36 6.70
C VAL A 39 -13.34 -10.75 7.09
N GLU A 40 -12.47 -10.79 6.10
CA GLU A 40 -11.06 -11.12 6.14
C GLU A 40 -10.26 -10.11 6.97
N CYS A 41 -10.66 -8.83 6.94
CA CYS A 41 -10.04 -7.73 7.68
C CYS A 41 -10.65 -7.54 9.09
N ARG A 42 -11.79 -8.21 9.39
CA ARG A 42 -12.44 -8.17 10.72
C ARG A 42 -11.85 -9.16 11.71
N ASN A 43 -11.17 -10.21 11.24
CA ASN A 43 -10.62 -11.29 12.06
C ASN A 43 -9.09 -11.24 12.18
N LEU A 44 -8.49 -10.07 11.98
CA LEU A 44 -7.06 -9.86 12.19
C LEU A 44 -6.74 -9.98 13.69
N ASP A 45 -5.57 -10.54 14.01
CA ASP A 45 -5.05 -10.45 15.37
C ASP A 45 -4.75 -8.97 15.73
N GLU A 46 -4.84 -8.65 17.03
CA GLU A 46 -4.65 -7.28 17.52
C GLU A 46 -3.31 -6.66 17.08
N PRO A 47 -2.14 -7.36 17.15
CA PRO A 47 -0.89 -6.84 16.62
C PRO A 47 -0.95 -6.47 15.14
N THR A 48 -1.47 -7.35 14.28
CA THR A 48 -1.59 -7.08 12.84
C THR A 48 -2.53 -5.90 12.56
N ARG A 49 -3.66 -5.83 13.28
CA ARG A 49 -4.60 -4.70 13.16
C ARG A 49 -3.96 -3.39 13.57
N ALA A 50 -3.23 -3.37 14.69
CA ALA A 50 -2.53 -2.18 15.16
C ALA A 50 -1.48 -1.71 14.16
N ALA A 51 -0.69 -2.62 13.59
CA ALA A 51 0.31 -2.31 12.58
C ALA A 51 -0.31 -1.72 11.29
N LEU A 52 -1.44 -2.27 10.83
CA LEU A 52 -2.16 -1.73 9.66
C LEU A 52 -2.74 -0.33 9.91
N LEU A 53 -3.29 -0.09 11.11
CA LEU A 53 -3.78 1.24 11.48
C LEU A 53 -2.64 2.26 11.55
N GLN A 54 -1.48 1.85 12.09
CA GLN A 54 -0.29 2.69 12.14
C GLN A 54 0.26 2.99 10.74
N GLU A 55 0.26 2.00 9.84
CA GLU A 55 0.63 2.20 8.44
C GLU A 55 -0.32 3.17 7.75
N ALA A 56 -1.64 3.01 7.90
CA ALA A 56 -2.63 3.92 7.33
C ALA A 56 -2.49 5.36 7.86
N GLU A 57 -2.24 5.53 9.16
CA GLU A 57 -2.03 6.86 9.75
C GLU A 57 -0.73 7.48 9.22
N SER A 58 0.35 6.70 9.12
CA SER A 58 1.60 7.19 8.53
C SER A 58 1.39 7.62 7.06
N PHE A 59 0.57 6.90 6.28
CA PHE A 59 0.23 7.26 4.90
C PHE A 59 -0.48 8.60 4.83
N LYS A 60 -1.46 8.79 5.72
CA LYS A 60 -2.21 10.03 5.82
C LYS A 60 -1.29 11.21 6.12
N VAL A 61 -0.44 11.11 7.14
CA VAL A 61 0.51 12.17 7.52
C VAL A 61 1.43 12.52 6.34
N PHE A 62 1.99 11.52 5.67
CA PHE A 62 2.81 11.73 4.47
C PHE A 62 2.04 12.44 3.36
N ASN A 63 0.82 11.98 3.04
CA ASN A 63 0.05 12.57 1.96
C ASN A 63 -0.39 14.00 2.29
N GLU A 64 -0.75 14.29 3.54
CA GLU A 64 -1.04 15.65 4.01
C GLU A 64 0.18 16.56 3.85
N LYS A 65 1.37 16.10 4.26
CA LYS A 65 2.61 16.87 4.12
C LYS A 65 3.03 17.10 2.67
N LEU A 66 2.91 16.08 1.82
CA LEU A 66 3.18 16.21 0.40
C LEU A 66 2.21 17.21 -0.26
N THR A 67 0.93 17.16 0.13
CA THR A 67 -0.08 18.11 -0.37
C THR A 67 0.22 19.53 0.11
N GLU A 68 0.63 19.72 1.37
CA GLU A 68 1.07 21.02 1.90
C GLU A 68 2.21 21.61 1.06
N TYR A 69 3.23 20.80 0.76
CA TYR A 69 4.34 21.20 -0.12
C TYR A 69 3.85 21.57 -1.53
N GLU A 70 3.04 20.72 -2.17
CA GLU A 70 2.60 20.94 -3.55
C GLU A 70 1.71 22.18 -3.68
N SER A 71 0.78 22.40 -2.74
CA SER A 71 -0.03 23.61 -2.71
C SER A 71 0.79 24.85 -2.39
N SER A 72 1.89 24.74 -1.63
CA SER A 72 2.78 25.87 -1.36
C SER A 72 3.51 26.39 -2.60
N GLN A 73 3.59 25.61 -3.69
CA GLN A 73 4.18 26.05 -4.95
C GLN A 73 3.36 27.12 -5.66
N GLY A 74 2.08 27.32 -5.30
CA GLY A 74 1.21 28.31 -5.93
C GLY A 74 0.91 28.03 -7.42
N LEU A 75 1.10 26.78 -7.85
CA LEU A 75 0.86 26.30 -9.21
C LEU A 75 -0.52 25.66 -9.38
N ASP A 76 -1.31 25.61 -8.30
CA ASP A 76 -2.70 25.17 -8.33
C ASP A 76 -3.54 26.07 -9.24
N THR A 77 -4.50 25.48 -9.95
CA THR A 77 -5.47 26.17 -10.79
C THR A 77 -6.90 25.88 -10.32
N GLU A 78 -7.89 26.57 -10.88
CA GLU A 78 -9.31 26.31 -10.56
C GLU A 78 -9.76 24.88 -10.94
N GLU A 79 -9.12 24.26 -11.93
CA GLU A 79 -9.52 22.96 -12.47
C GLU A 79 -8.59 21.80 -12.06
N VAL A 80 -7.34 22.11 -11.71
CA VAL A 80 -6.28 21.12 -11.49
C VAL A 80 -5.40 21.52 -10.31
N LEU A 81 -5.23 20.59 -9.37
CA LEU A 81 -4.22 20.66 -8.32
C LEU A 81 -2.85 20.28 -8.89
N TYR A 82 -1.85 21.11 -8.63
CA TYR A 82 -0.47 20.84 -8.99
C TYR A 82 0.03 19.60 -8.26
N LYS A 83 0.82 18.79 -8.96
CA LYS A 83 1.54 17.65 -8.39
C LYS A 83 2.98 17.70 -8.89
N ASP A 84 3.91 17.69 -7.95
CA ASP A 84 5.33 17.68 -8.28
C ASP A 84 5.77 16.23 -8.54
N TRP A 85 5.59 15.79 -9.78
CA TRP A 85 5.92 14.41 -10.15
C TRP A 85 7.41 14.09 -10.06
N GLU A 86 8.27 15.09 -10.23
CA GLU A 86 9.73 14.93 -10.09
C GLU A 86 10.09 14.73 -8.62
N PHE A 87 9.60 15.60 -7.73
CA PHE A 87 9.85 15.46 -6.31
C PHE A 87 9.21 14.20 -5.72
N ARG A 88 8.01 13.82 -6.17
CA ARG A 88 7.41 12.53 -5.80
C ARG A 88 8.33 11.37 -6.18
N ALA A 89 8.87 11.37 -7.40
CA ALA A 89 9.78 10.31 -7.84
C ALA A 89 11.07 10.28 -7.00
N GLU A 90 11.62 11.44 -6.64
CA GLU A 90 12.75 11.58 -5.73
C GLU A 90 12.44 10.97 -4.36
N LEU A 91 11.33 11.37 -3.72
CA LEU A 91 10.90 10.84 -2.42
C LEU A 91 10.77 9.31 -2.43
N TYR A 92 10.10 8.74 -3.43
CA TYR A 92 9.95 7.28 -3.52
C TYR A 92 11.26 6.57 -3.83
N GLY A 93 12.16 7.21 -4.60
CA GLY A 93 13.49 6.69 -4.91
C GLY A 93 14.41 6.66 -3.68
N ASN A 94 14.45 7.75 -2.91
CA ASN A 94 15.28 7.91 -1.72
C ASN A 94 14.78 7.06 -0.54
N ALA A 95 13.47 6.87 -0.43
CA ALA A 95 12.88 6.04 0.63
C ALA A 95 13.28 4.57 0.53
N GLU A 96 13.69 4.09 -0.65
CA GLU A 96 14.05 2.68 -0.91
C GLU A 96 12.97 1.70 -0.40
N LEU A 97 11.69 2.00 -0.65
CA LEU A 97 10.55 1.19 -0.17
C LEU A 97 10.63 -0.28 -0.62
N ASN A 98 11.31 -0.55 -1.73
CA ASN A 98 11.60 -1.90 -2.22
C ASN A 98 12.41 -2.73 -1.23
N LEU A 99 13.18 -2.12 -0.32
CA LEU A 99 13.93 -2.84 0.70
C LEU A 99 13.04 -3.44 1.79
N CYS A 100 11.84 -2.88 2.03
CA CYS A 100 10.86 -3.45 2.96
C CYS A 100 10.33 -4.81 2.49
N GLN A 101 10.39 -5.10 1.18
CA GLN A 101 9.99 -6.41 0.65
C GLN A 101 11.04 -7.49 0.91
N ASN A 102 12.31 -7.10 1.10
CA ASN A 102 13.40 -8.02 1.39
C ASN A 102 13.53 -8.35 2.87
N THR A 103 12.83 -7.64 3.75
CA THR A 103 13.00 -7.82 5.18
C THR A 103 12.31 -9.09 5.69
N THR A 104 11.07 -9.44 5.32
CA THR A 104 10.33 -10.40 6.16
C THR A 104 9.21 -11.22 5.50
N GLU A 105 9.09 -12.50 5.93
CA GLU A 105 7.92 -13.37 5.69
C GLU A 105 6.71 -12.98 6.59
N ILE A 106 6.88 -12.00 7.48
CA ILE A 106 5.92 -11.58 8.51
C ILE A 106 5.38 -10.18 8.19
N LEU A 107 4.06 -10.08 8.07
CA LEU A 107 3.33 -8.86 7.65
C LEU A 107 3.60 -7.66 8.57
N VAL A 108 3.65 -7.85 9.89
CA VAL A 108 3.87 -6.74 10.85
C VAL A 108 5.22 -6.05 10.60
N GLU A 109 6.28 -6.82 10.43
CA GLU A 109 7.62 -6.27 10.19
C GLU A 109 7.71 -5.54 8.83
N TYR A 110 6.95 -6.01 7.83
CA TYR A 110 6.81 -5.29 6.56
C TYR A 110 6.13 -3.93 6.75
N LEU A 111 5.03 -3.88 7.51
CA LEU A 111 4.29 -2.66 7.80
C LEU A 111 5.11 -1.67 8.62
N ASP A 112 5.85 -2.16 9.63
CA ASP A 112 6.75 -1.33 10.42
C ASP A 112 7.83 -0.68 9.55
N CYS A 113 8.42 -1.44 8.62
CA CYS A 113 9.37 -0.88 7.66
C CYS A 113 8.74 0.23 6.79
N LEU A 114 7.51 0.02 6.30
CA LEU A 114 6.81 1.07 5.52
C LEU A 114 6.59 2.33 6.35
N VAL A 115 6.18 2.21 7.61
CA VAL A 115 5.99 3.33 8.52
C VAL A 115 7.30 4.10 8.71
N GLU A 116 8.41 3.40 8.97
CA GLU A 116 9.73 4.02 9.14
C GLU A 116 10.17 4.77 7.89
N LYS A 117 10.10 4.13 6.72
CA LYS A 117 10.49 4.77 5.45
C LYS A 117 9.62 5.98 5.13
N ARG A 118 8.34 5.91 5.46
CA ARG A 118 7.42 7.02 5.24
C ARG A 118 7.68 8.20 6.18
N ALA A 119 8.12 7.94 7.41
CA ALA A 119 8.58 9.00 8.30
C ALA A 119 9.82 9.73 7.74
N LEU A 120 10.74 9.01 7.09
CA LEU A 120 11.88 9.65 6.40
C LEU A 120 11.42 10.55 5.25
N MET A 121 10.45 10.09 4.44
CA MET A 121 9.88 10.91 3.36
C MET A 121 9.24 12.19 3.88
N VAL A 122 8.56 12.13 5.04
CA VAL A 122 8.01 13.33 5.70
C VAL A 122 9.12 14.32 6.06
N LEU A 123 10.24 13.85 6.61
CA LEU A 123 11.39 14.70 6.93
C LEU A 123 11.99 15.34 5.66
N GLU A 124 12.10 14.60 4.56
CA GLU A 124 12.57 15.13 3.27
C GLU A 124 11.63 16.22 2.74
N ILE A 125 10.31 16.07 2.89
CA ILE A 125 9.33 17.09 2.54
C ILE A 125 9.52 18.34 3.40
N GLU A 126 9.66 18.18 4.72
CA GLU A 126 9.87 19.31 5.64
C GLU A 126 11.17 20.06 5.34
N GLU A 127 12.24 19.35 5.01
CA GLU A 127 13.50 19.96 4.56
C GLU A 127 13.32 20.74 3.26
N LYS A 128 12.58 20.19 2.29
CA LYS A 128 12.28 20.87 1.01
C LYS A 128 11.50 22.16 1.23
N ILE A 129 10.50 22.15 2.11
CA ILE A 129 9.73 23.33 2.48
C ILE A 129 10.63 24.37 3.16
N ALA A 130 11.47 23.94 4.11
CA ALA A 130 12.34 24.85 4.87
C ALA A 130 13.43 25.54 4.00
N ASN A 131 13.93 24.84 2.98
CA ASN A 131 15.00 25.34 2.10
C ASN A 131 14.52 26.29 0.98
N GLY A 132 13.23 26.59 0.93
CA GLY A 132 12.62 27.44 -0.08
C GLY A 132 12.24 26.65 -1.31
N SER A 133 10.94 26.38 -1.41
CA SER A 133 10.28 25.92 -2.63
C SER A 133 10.51 26.85 -3.82
#